data_AF-A0A5C7Q1U8-F1
#
_entry.id   AF-A0A5C7Q1U8-F1
#
_cell.length_a   1.000
_cell.length_b   1.000
_cell.length_c   1.000
_cell.angle_alpha   90.00
_cell.angle_beta   90.00
_cell.angle_gamma   90.00
#
_symmetry.space_group_name_H-M   'P 1'
#
loop_
_entity.id
_entity.type
_entity.pdbx_description
1 polymer ?
#
loop_
_entity_poly.entity_id
_entity_poly.type
_entity_poly.pdbx_seq_one_letter_code
_entity_poly.pdbx_strand_id
1 'polypeptide(L)'
;MTESILTQLAAPFHPSRITWKPGAISGKKDKALALAYADVRAYQNRLDEVCGLDWSVSYTPWGERIICHLTINGVTRSSTGEADSDAERSEIAGTSAEAQAFKRACAMFGLGRYLYQLPALWVEYDASTQRFTEKSKVRLHTLIAQHYQRFLNGQETDMPDGGGDDDGGDAGADDDGGGGVQAGDSTKAEAHLLEQMRSKLDALGRELYGEQWPNVRAHNIKRLAGEGATTLSQPQIDTLINGLKKLKQQRQRQAA
;
A
#
# COMPACT_ATOMS: atom_id res chain seq x y z
N MET A 1 15.49 13.56 -18.80
CA MET A 1 14.38 13.08 -17.95
C MET A 1 13.25 14.10 -17.99
N THR A 2 12.01 13.68 -18.26
CA THR A 2 10.85 14.58 -18.37
C THR A 2 10.11 14.69 -17.04
N GLU A 3 9.38 15.78 -16.83
CA GLU A 3 8.53 15.99 -15.65
C GLU A 3 7.46 14.88 -15.52
N SER A 4 6.91 14.41 -16.63
CA SER A 4 5.95 13.30 -16.68
C SER A 4 6.51 11.98 -16.11
N ILE A 5 7.80 11.67 -16.34
CA ILE A 5 8.43 10.46 -15.78
C ILE A 5 8.54 10.58 -14.26
N LEU A 6 9.02 11.72 -13.75
CA LEU A 6 9.15 11.94 -12.31
C LEU A 6 7.80 11.85 -11.60
N THR A 7 6.74 12.41 -12.18
CA THR A 7 5.37 12.31 -11.65
C THR A 7 4.89 10.86 -11.58
N GLN A 8 5.12 10.06 -12.64
CA GLN A 8 4.72 8.65 -12.68
C GLN A 8 5.54 7.77 -11.71
N LEU A 9 6.83 8.07 -11.52
CA LEU A 9 7.67 7.41 -10.53
C LEU A 9 7.23 7.75 -9.10
N ALA A 10 6.86 9.01 -8.84
CA ALA A 10 6.43 9.47 -7.52
C ALA A 10 5.06 8.93 -7.09
N ALA A 11 4.23 8.44 -8.02
CA ALA A 11 2.91 7.90 -7.70
C ALA A 11 3.01 6.75 -6.68
N PRO A 12 2.16 6.72 -5.64
CA PRO A 12 2.24 5.72 -4.58
C PRO A 12 2.06 4.30 -5.12
N PHE A 13 2.62 3.34 -4.38
CA PHE A 13 2.39 1.94 -4.66
C PHE A 13 0.95 1.57 -4.28
N HIS A 14 0.39 0.59 -5.00
CA HIS A 14 -0.87 0.01 -4.58
C HIS A 14 -0.74 -0.55 -3.15
N PRO A 15 -1.75 -0.40 -2.27
CA PRO A 15 -1.65 -0.80 -0.86
C PRO A 15 -1.22 -2.25 -0.65
N SER A 16 -1.61 -3.16 -1.55
CA SER A 16 -1.20 -4.58 -1.50
C SER A 16 0.29 -4.83 -1.74
N ARG A 17 1.07 -3.81 -2.11
CA ARG A 17 2.53 -3.86 -2.25
C ARG A 17 3.25 -3.33 -1.02
N ILE A 18 2.51 -2.78 -0.05
CA ILE A 18 3.04 -2.23 1.19
C ILE A 18 2.87 -3.24 2.31
N THR A 19 3.97 -3.48 3.01
CA THR A 19 4.03 -4.27 4.24
C THR A 19 4.53 -3.37 5.36
N TRP A 20 4.18 -3.73 6.59
CA TRP A 20 4.61 -3.02 7.79
C TRP A 20 5.49 -3.94 8.64
N LYS A 21 6.60 -3.41 9.14
CA LYS A 21 7.45 -4.11 10.11
C LYS A 21 7.53 -3.35 11.42
N PRO A 22 7.58 -4.03 12.57
CA PRO A 22 7.95 -3.41 13.84
C PRO A 22 9.35 -2.80 13.75
N GLY A 23 9.47 -1.55 14.18
CA GLY A 23 10.72 -0.84 14.40
C GLY A 23 11.04 -0.78 15.89
N ALA A 24 11.29 0.42 16.41
CA ALA A 24 11.52 0.63 17.84
C ALA A 24 10.34 0.09 18.68
N ILE A 25 10.66 -0.59 19.77
CA ILE A 25 9.68 -1.16 20.71
C ILE A 25 9.65 -0.27 21.96
N SER A 26 8.45 0.05 22.44
CA SER A 26 8.25 0.83 23.66
C SER A 26 8.80 0.12 24.90
N GLY A 27 9.10 0.87 25.97
CA GLY A 27 9.61 0.28 27.22
C GLY A 27 8.67 -0.75 27.86
N LYS A 28 7.35 -0.53 27.73
CA LYS A 28 6.31 -1.47 28.20
C LYS A 28 6.13 -2.68 27.28
N LYS A 29 6.73 -2.68 26.08
CA LYS A 29 6.65 -3.73 25.05
C LYS A 29 5.23 -4.03 24.55
N ASP A 30 4.32 -3.07 24.67
CA ASP A 30 2.92 -3.14 24.22
C ASP A 30 2.66 -2.30 22.95
N LYS A 31 3.59 -1.40 22.61
CA LYS A 31 3.59 -0.63 21.35
C LYS A 31 4.92 -0.77 20.61
N ALA A 32 4.87 -0.69 19.28
CA ALA A 32 6.03 -0.58 18.41
C ALA A 32 5.81 0.46 17.31
N LEU A 33 6.89 1.12 16.89
CA LEU A 33 6.90 2.03 15.75
C LEU A 33 6.65 1.24 14.47
N ALA A 34 5.65 1.63 13.69
CA ALA A 34 5.30 1.00 12.44
C ALA A 34 6.13 1.55 11.28
N LEU A 35 6.94 0.70 10.66
CA LEU A 35 7.76 1.05 9.50
C LEU A 35 7.16 0.46 8.23
N ALA A 36 6.63 1.32 7.36
CA ALA A 36 6.12 0.90 6.05
C ALA A 36 7.29 0.61 5.10
N TYR A 37 7.17 -0.46 4.31
CA TYR A 37 8.09 -0.72 3.21
C TYR A 37 7.40 -1.49 2.08
N ALA A 38 7.97 -1.36 0.89
CA ALA A 38 7.63 -2.20 -0.26
C ALA A 38 8.82 -3.11 -0.60
N ASP A 39 8.53 -4.28 -1.16
CA ASP A 39 9.53 -5.20 -1.71
C ASP A 39 10.26 -4.56 -2.90
N VAL A 40 11.52 -4.92 -3.11
CA VAL A 40 12.34 -4.40 -4.22
C VAL A 40 11.68 -4.63 -5.58
N ARG A 41 10.93 -5.74 -5.76
CA ARG A 41 10.21 -6.01 -7.00
C ARG A 41 9.14 -4.96 -7.32
N ALA A 42 8.54 -4.32 -6.30
CA ALA A 42 7.58 -3.24 -6.54
C ALA A 42 8.25 -2.02 -7.19
N TYR A 43 9.51 -1.73 -6.81
CA TYR A 43 10.31 -0.66 -7.40
C TYR A 43 10.74 -1.01 -8.83
N GLN A 44 11.29 -2.22 -9.03
CA GLN A 44 11.71 -2.70 -10.35
C GLN A 44 10.56 -2.70 -11.35
N ASN A 45 9.41 -3.26 -10.96
CA ASN A 45 8.22 -3.25 -11.82
C ASN A 45 7.75 -1.84 -12.19
N ARG A 46 7.85 -0.87 -11.27
CA ARG A 46 7.48 0.53 -11.57
C ARG A 46 8.50 1.18 -12.51
N LEU A 47 9.79 0.87 -12.36
CA LEU A 47 10.83 1.34 -13.29
C LEU A 47 10.60 0.76 -14.69
N ASP A 48 10.30 -0.53 -14.80
CA ASP A 48 9.96 -1.18 -16.07
C ASP A 48 8.70 -0.57 -16.71
N GLU A 49 7.66 -0.32 -15.91
CA GLU A 49 6.39 0.27 -16.38
C GLU A 49 6.57 1.71 -16.91
N VAL A 50 7.38 2.53 -16.22
CA VAL A 50 7.50 3.97 -16.51
C VAL A 50 8.64 4.26 -17.49
N CYS A 51 9.77 3.55 -17.36
CA CYS A 51 11.01 3.85 -18.07
C CYS A 51 11.30 2.82 -19.17
N GLY A 52 10.61 1.67 -19.20
CA GLY A 52 10.93 0.59 -20.13
C GLY A 52 12.37 0.11 -19.92
N LEU A 53 13.18 0.14 -20.98
CA LEU A 53 14.60 -0.25 -20.94
C LEU A 53 15.54 0.89 -20.55
N ASP A 54 15.04 2.12 -20.42
CA ASP A 54 15.86 3.32 -20.18
C ASP A 54 16.23 3.50 -18.69
N TRP A 55 16.42 2.40 -17.96
CA TRP A 55 16.95 2.42 -16.61
C TRP A 55 18.02 1.33 -16.41
N SER A 56 19.00 1.62 -15.57
CA SER A 56 20.05 0.69 -15.20
C SER A 56 20.51 0.91 -13.77
N VAL A 57 21.07 -0.14 -13.17
CA VAL A 57 21.64 -0.10 -11.83
C VAL A 57 23.05 -0.67 -11.84
N SER A 58 23.96 -0.02 -11.14
CA SER A 58 25.27 -0.57 -10.80
C SER A 58 25.60 -0.32 -9.34
N TYR A 59 26.53 -1.09 -8.80
CA TYR A 59 26.92 -0.99 -7.39
C TYR A 59 28.42 -0.87 -7.25
N THR A 60 28.86 -0.09 -6.26
CA THR A 60 30.27 0.09 -5.90
C THR A 60 30.48 -0.17 -4.41
N PRO A 61 31.46 -0.99 -4.01
CA PRO A 61 31.81 -1.18 -2.61
C PRO A 61 32.29 0.13 -1.96
N TRP A 62 31.92 0.37 -0.70
CA TRP A 62 32.36 1.53 0.07
C TRP A 62 32.54 1.17 1.55
N GLY A 63 33.71 0.62 1.90
CA GLY A 63 33.94 0.05 3.22
C GLY A 63 32.98 -1.11 3.49
N GLU A 64 32.27 -1.06 4.61
CA GLU A 64 31.21 -2.02 4.96
C GLU A 64 29.85 -1.69 4.32
N ARG A 65 29.78 -0.63 3.51
CA ARG A 65 28.58 -0.19 2.81
C ARG A 65 28.67 -0.49 1.33
N ILE A 66 27.52 -0.40 0.66
CA ILE A 66 27.42 -0.44 -0.80
C ILE A 66 26.79 0.86 -1.30
N ILE A 67 27.34 1.41 -2.38
CA ILE A 67 26.74 2.53 -3.10
C ILE A 67 25.97 1.97 -4.28
N CYS A 68 24.68 2.29 -4.37
CA CYS A 68 23.86 2.03 -5.54
C CYS A 68 23.89 3.26 -6.46
N HIS A 69 24.10 3.03 -7.76
CA HIS A 69 23.99 4.04 -8.81
C HIS A 69 22.80 3.67 -9.70
N LEU A 70 21.67 4.34 -9.50
CA LEU A 70 20.48 4.17 -10.33
C LEU A 70 20.49 5.24 -11.41
N THR A 71 20.50 4.81 -12.67
CA THR A 71 20.42 5.67 -13.84
C THR A 71 19.06 5.52 -14.50
N ILE A 72 18.37 6.63 -14.74
CA ILE A 72 17.09 6.66 -15.46
C ILE A 72 17.19 7.74 -16.54
N ASN A 73 16.95 7.38 -17.79
CA ASN A 73 17.06 8.25 -18.98
C ASN A 73 18.34 9.11 -18.96
N GLY A 74 19.49 8.47 -18.68
CA GLY A 74 20.81 9.10 -18.66
C GLY A 74 21.16 9.92 -17.42
N VAL A 75 20.26 10.05 -16.44
CA VAL A 75 20.53 10.75 -15.18
C VAL A 75 20.78 9.73 -14.07
N THR A 76 21.94 9.81 -13.42
CA THR A 76 22.30 8.94 -12.31
C THR A 76 22.04 9.64 -10.97
N ARG A 77 21.39 8.95 -10.03
CA ARG A 77 21.34 9.33 -8.61
C ARG A 77 21.79 8.14 -7.79
N SER A 78 22.49 8.46 -6.70
CA SER A 78 23.15 7.45 -5.88
C SER A 78 22.77 7.57 -4.43
N SER A 79 22.73 6.43 -3.76
CA SER A 79 22.58 6.37 -2.31
C SER A 79 23.24 5.10 -1.77
N THR A 80 23.38 5.04 -0.46
CA THR A 80 24.13 3.98 0.21
C THR A 80 23.21 3.04 0.98
N GLY A 81 23.64 1.79 1.06
CA GLY A 81 23.04 0.77 1.90
C GLY A 81 24.09 0.15 2.80
N GLU A 82 23.65 -0.30 3.96
CA GLU A 82 24.49 -0.98 4.95
C GLU A 82 23.84 -2.31 5.34
N ALA A 83 24.70 -3.27 5.69
CA ALA A 83 24.26 -4.55 6.21
C ALA A 83 23.55 -4.35 7.54
N ASP A 84 22.51 -5.14 7.79
CA ASP A 84 21.96 -5.26 9.14
C ASP A 84 23.03 -5.89 10.04
N SER A 85 23.38 -5.21 11.14
CA SER A 85 24.39 -5.70 12.10
C SER A 85 24.00 -7.05 12.71
N ASP A 86 22.69 -7.35 12.73
CA ASP A 86 22.12 -8.54 13.33
C ASP A 86 21.94 -9.68 12.30
N ALA A 87 22.33 -9.46 11.04
CA ALA A 87 22.30 -10.52 10.03
C ALA A 87 23.41 -11.54 10.28
N GLU A 88 23.09 -12.63 10.97
CA GLU A 88 24.03 -13.73 11.29
C GLU A 88 24.70 -14.36 10.06
N ARG A 89 24.14 -14.14 8.86
CA ARG A 89 24.68 -14.65 7.59
C ARG A 89 25.06 -13.52 6.62
N SER A 90 26.33 -13.51 6.21
CA SER A 90 26.92 -12.56 5.25
C SER A 90 26.13 -12.42 3.92
N GLU A 91 25.56 -13.50 3.38
CA GLU A 91 24.76 -13.45 2.14
C GLU A 91 23.45 -12.64 2.30
N ILE A 92 22.79 -12.79 3.45
CA ILE A 92 21.57 -12.05 3.80
C ILE A 92 21.93 -10.58 4.07
N ALA A 93 23.06 -10.36 4.75
CA ALA A 93 23.61 -9.04 5.02
C ALA A 93 23.86 -8.26 3.72
N GLY A 94 24.55 -8.86 2.73
CA GLY A 94 24.79 -8.24 1.43
C GLY A 94 23.52 -7.91 0.65
N THR A 95 22.56 -8.84 0.62
CA THR A 95 21.26 -8.64 -0.06
C THR A 95 20.45 -7.51 0.59
N SER A 96 20.51 -7.39 1.91
CA SER A 96 19.82 -6.33 2.65
C SER A 96 20.40 -4.94 2.37
N ALA A 97 21.73 -4.83 2.32
CA ALA A 97 22.45 -3.61 1.99
C ALA A 97 22.14 -3.16 0.56
N GLU A 98 22.17 -4.08 -0.41
CA GLU A 98 21.82 -3.80 -1.80
C GLU A 98 20.38 -3.26 -1.93
N ALA A 99 19.42 -3.96 -1.34
CA ALA A 99 18.02 -3.56 -1.35
C ALA A 99 17.80 -2.18 -0.68
N GLN A 100 18.52 -1.89 0.41
CA GLN A 100 18.45 -0.58 1.08
C GLN A 100 19.01 0.53 0.19
N ALA A 101 20.20 0.32 -0.39
CA ALA A 101 20.85 1.29 -1.28
C ALA A 101 19.97 1.59 -2.51
N PHE A 102 19.43 0.54 -3.13
CA PHE A 102 18.57 0.64 -4.30
C PHE A 102 17.29 1.45 -4.02
N LYS A 103 16.57 1.14 -2.93
CA LYS A 103 15.35 1.87 -2.56
C LYS A 103 15.63 3.32 -2.22
N ARG A 104 16.77 3.63 -1.60
CA ARG A 104 17.17 5.03 -1.33
C ARG A 104 17.54 5.77 -2.61
N ALA A 105 18.24 5.13 -3.55
CA ALA A 105 18.51 5.72 -4.86
C ALA A 105 17.21 5.96 -5.65
N CYS A 106 16.23 5.05 -5.59
CA CYS A 106 14.89 5.23 -6.14
C CYS A 106 14.17 6.45 -5.53
N ALA A 107 14.24 6.62 -4.20
CA ALA A 107 13.60 7.72 -3.50
C ALA A 107 14.14 9.09 -3.95
N MET A 108 15.40 9.16 -4.39
CA MET A 108 15.95 10.38 -4.96
C MET A 108 15.19 10.79 -6.23
N PHE A 109 14.62 9.86 -7.02
CA PHE A 109 13.73 10.14 -8.16
C PHE A 109 12.25 10.27 -7.79
N GLY A 110 11.91 10.27 -6.49
CA GLY A 110 10.53 10.29 -6.00
C GLY A 110 9.90 8.90 -5.83
N LEU A 111 10.48 7.85 -6.45
CA LEU A 111 9.95 6.49 -6.38
C LEU A 111 10.01 5.93 -4.96
N GLY A 112 8.84 5.69 -4.37
CA GLY A 112 8.72 5.22 -2.99
C GLY A 112 9.09 6.25 -1.92
N ARG A 113 9.38 7.51 -2.31
CA ARG A 113 9.79 8.57 -1.38
C ARG A 113 8.72 8.87 -0.32
N TYR A 114 7.45 8.78 -0.71
CA TYR A 114 6.31 9.01 0.20
C TYR A 114 6.31 8.08 1.42
N LEU A 115 6.90 6.88 1.33
CA LEU A 115 6.98 5.95 2.46
C LEU A 115 7.83 6.51 3.62
N TYR A 116 8.80 7.37 3.32
CA TYR A 116 9.61 8.07 4.33
C TYR A 116 8.91 9.28 4.93
N GLN A 117 7.84 9.77 4.27
CA GLN A 117 7.04 10.92 4.70
C GLN A 117 5.77 10.49 5.44
N LEU A 118 5.53 9.18 5.57
CA LEU A 118 4.44 8.70 6.40
C LEU A 118 4.69 9.09 7.87
N PRO A 119 3.64 9.43 8.62
CA PRO A 119 3.79 9.79 10.02
C PRO A 119 4.37 8.62 10.82
N ALA A 120 5.14 8.93 11.86
CA ALA A 120 5.64 7.95 12.81
C ALA A 120 4.47 7.42 13.66
N LEU A 121 4.04 6.18 13.38
CA LEU A 121 2.88 5.59 14.05
C LEU A 121 3.32 4.55 15.08
N TRP A 122 3.09 4.85 16.35
CA TRP A 122 3.17 3.86 17.42
C TRP A 122 1.85 3.09 17.48
N VAL A 123 1.92 1.79 17.26
CA VAL A 123 0.73 0.92 17.23
C VAL A 123 0.91 -0.26 18.18
N GLU A 124 -0.21 -0.85 18.57
CA GLU A 124 -0.26 -2.00 19.48
C GLU A 124 0.54 -3.18 18.92
N TYR A 125 1.38 -3.74 19.78
CA TYR A 125 2.37 -4.75 19.48
C TYR A 125 2.28 -5.87 20.52
N ASP A 126 2.29 -7.10 20.03
CA ASP A 126 2.32 -8.29 20.87
C ASP A 126 3.77 -8.78 20.99
N ALA A 127 4.33 -8.62 22.19
CA ALA A 127 5.69 -9.04 22.51
C ALA A 127 5.90 -10.56 22.41
N SER A 128 4.86 -11.37 22.61
CA SER A 128 4.97 -12.83 22.56
C SER A 128 5.12 -13.34 21.13
N THR A 129 4.37 -12.76 20.18
CA THR A 129 4.42 -13.13 18.76
C THR A 129 5.37 -12.25 17.94
N GLN A 130 5.92 -11.20 18.56
CA GLN A 130 6.75 -10.16 17.97
C GLN A 130 6.10 -9.49 16.74
N ARG A 131 4.79 -9.29 16.78
CA ARG A 131 3.99 -8.78 15.66
C ARG A 131 3.05 -7.67 16.12
N PHE A 132 2.58 -6.87 15.18
CA PHE A 132 1.43 -6.00 15.41
C PHE A 132 0.18 -6.83 15.66
N THR A 133 -0.70 -6.33 16.54
CA THR A 133 -2.04 -6.91 16.74
C THR A 133 -2.87 -6.79 15.46
N GLU A 134 -3.93 -7.60 15.34
CA GLU A 134 -4.79 -7.56 14.16
C GLU A 134 -5.48 -6.20 14.00
N LYS A 135 -5.89 -5.59 15.12
CA LYS A 135 -6.41 -4.22 15.17
C LYS A 135 -5.41 -3.22 14.58
N SER A 136 -4.14 -3.30 14.97
CA SER A 136 -3.07 -2.46 14.43
C SER A 136 -2.84 -2.68 12.94
N LYS A 137 -2.83 -3.94 12.46
CA LYS A 137 -2.68 -4.24 11.03
C LYS A 137 -3.81 -3.64 10.20
N VAL A 138 -5.06 -3.76 10.66
CA VAL A 138 -6.22 -3.16 9.99
C VAL A 138 -6.09 -1.64 9.93
N ARG A 139 -5.68 -0.99 11.03
CA ARG A 139 -5.44 0.47 11.06
C ARG A 139 -4.36 0.89 10.06
N LEU A 140 -3.22 0.20 10.05
CA LEU A 140 -2.10 0.49 9.15
C LEU A 140 -2.45 0.28 7.68
N HIS A 141 -3.18 -0.80 7.36
CA HIS A 141 -3.67 -1.05 6.00
C HIS A 141 -4.66 0.03 5.55
N THR A 142 -5.59 0.42 6.43
CA THR A 142 -6.56 1.47 6.16
C THR A 142 -5.89 2.80 5.84
N LEU A 143 -4.83 3.15 6.57
CA LEU A 143 -4.07 4.38 6.34
C LEU A 143 -3.44 4.41 4.93
N ILE A 144 -2.76 3.34 4.52
CA ILE A 144 -2.17 3.27 3.16
C ILE A 144 -3.26 3.25 2.09
N ALA A 145 -4.38 2.55 2.33
CA ALA A 145 -5.50 2.52 1.41
C ALA A 145 -6.10 3.91 1.21
N GLN A 146 -6.32 4.67 2.29
CA GLN A 146 -6.83 6.04 2.23
C GLN A 146 -5.87 6.97 1.50
N HIS A 147 -4.57 6.90 1.80
CA HIS A 147 -3.54 7.66 1.10
C HIS A 147 -3.57 7.37 -0.42
N TYR A 148 -3.66 6.10 -0.81
CA TYR A 148 -3.76 5.69 -2.20
C TYR A 148 -5.05 6.17 -2.88
N GLN A 149 -6.19 6.14 -2.18
CA GLN A 149 -7.46 6.65 -2.71
C GLN A 149 -7.43 8.16 -2.93
N ARG A 150 -6.84 8.93 -2.01
CA ARG A 150 -6.62 10.38 -2.19
C ARG A 150 -5.83 10.67 -3.45
N PHE A 151 -4.73 9.93 -3.65
CA PHE A 151 -3.93 10.02 -4.88
C PHE A 151 -4.77 9.76 -6.14
N LEU A 152 -5.57 8.68 -6.17
CA LEU A 152 -6.42 8.36 -7.31
C LEU A 152 -7.49 9.44 -7.59
N ASN A 153 -7.92 10.14 -6.55
CA ASN A 153 -8.89 11.24 -6.65
C ASN A 153 -8.24 12.58 -7.04
N GLY A 154 -6.93 12.62 -7.25
CA GLY A 154 -6.18 13.87 -7.51
C GLY A 154 -6.15 14.81 -6.31
N GLN A 155 -6.40 14.30 -5.10
CA GLN A 155 -6.31 15.06 -3.86
C GLN A 155 -4.87 15.10 -3.36
N GLU A 156 -4.54 16.15 -2.61
CA GLU A 156 -3.26 16.27 -1.95
C GLU A 156 -3.03 15.08 -1.01
N THR A 157 -1.86 14.46 -1.16
CA THR A 157 -1.46 13.27 -0.41
C THR A 157 -0.55 13.60 0.77
N ASP A 158 -0.17 14.86 0.92
CA ASP A 158 0.67 15.32 2.01
C ASP A 158 -0.05 15.03 3.32
N MET A 159 0.60 14.20 4.13
CA MET A 159 0.09 13.85 5.45
C MET A 159 0.55 14.96 6.39
N PRO A 160 -0.35 15.51 7.23
CA PRO A 160 0.04 16.52 8.20
C PRO A 160 1.19 15.97 9.05
N ASP A 161 2.15 16.86 9.36
CA ASP A 161 3.32 16.51 10.15
C ASP A 161 2.84 15.78 11.41
N GLY A 162 3.37 14.58 11.62
CA GLY A 162 2.91 13.69 12.68
C GLY A 162 3.20 14.32 14.03
N GLY A 163 2.28 15.15 14.51
CA GLY A 163 2.15 15.48 15.92
C GLY A 163 2.08 14.14 16.63
N GLY A 164 3.12 13.86 17.43
CA GLY A 164 3.16 12.67 18.24
C GLY A 164 2.00 12.73 19.22
N ASP A 165 0.86 12.14 18.83
CA ASP A 165 -0.19 11.81 19.76
C ASP A 165 0.33 10.66 20.61
N ASP A 166 1.14 11.06 21.59
CA ASP A 166 1.44 10.33 22.80
C ASP A 166 0.14 10.31 23.60
N ASP A 167 -0.79 9.43 23.19
CA ASP A 167 -2.01 9.17 23.95
C ASP A 167 -1.62 8.32 25.17
N GLY A 168 -1.06 9.05 26.14
CA GLY A 168 -0.82 8.68 27.52
C GLY A 168 -1.82 9.41 28.41
N GLY A 169 -3.10 9.09 28.26
CA GLY A 169 -4.16 9.51 29.18
C GLY A 169 -4.51 8.36 30.13
N ASP A 170 -3.84 8.32 31.29
CA ASP A 170 -4.39 7.70 32.49
C ASP A 170 -5.49 8.62 33.02
N ALA A 171 -6.73 8.14 33.05
CA ALA A 171 -7.82 8.78 33.76
C ALA A 171 -8.66 7.70 34.42
N GLY A 172 -8.46 7.57 35.74
CA GLY A 172 -9.34 6.84 36.62
C GLY A 172 -10.77 7.39 36.59
N ALA A 173 -11.68 6.50 36.99
CA ALA A 173 -13.12 6.66 37.11
C ALA A 173 -13.59 8.02 37.68
N ASP A 174 -14.67 8.57 37.13
CA ASP A 174 -16.00 8.50 37.76
C ASP A 174 -17.12 9.04 36.84
N ASP A 175 -18.18 8.23 36.79
CA ASP A 175 -19.62 8.53 36.78
C ASP A 175 -20.34 9.44 35.76
N ASP A 176 -21.45 8.85 35.32
CA ASP A 176 -22.73 9.31 34.77
C ASP A 176 -22.88 10.31 33.61
N GLY A 177 -23.77 9.94 32.68
CA GLY A 177 -24.24 10.83 31.62
C GLY A 177 -24.65 10.12 30.33
N GLY A 178 -25.77 9.41 30.37
CA GLY A 178 -26.37 8.75 29.20
C GLY A 178 -26.65 9.71 28.02
N GLY A 179 -26.29 9.25 26.82
CA GLY A 179 -26.60 9.89 25.55
C GLY A 179 -26.47 8.90 24.41
N GLY A 180 -27.49 8.06 24.20
CA GLY A 180 -27.50 7.04 23.15
C GLY A 180 -27.52 7.66 21.75
N VAL A 181 -26.44 7.44 20.99
CA VAL A 181 -26.41 7.69 19.54
C VAL A 181 -26.91 6.43 18.82
N GLN A 182 -27.99 6.59 18.06
CA GLN A 182 -28.73 5.51 17.42
C GLN A 182 -27.88 4.77 16.37
N ALA A 183 -27.71 3.46 16.56
CA ALA A 183 -27.02 2.52 15.67
C ALA A 183 -27.70 2.28 14.29
N GLY A 184 -28.70 3.09 13.91
CA GLY A 184 -29.52 2.89 12.71
C GLY A 184 -29.04 3.59 11.44
N ASP A 185 -28.13 4.58 11.55
CA ASP A 185 -27.74 5.45 10.43
C ASP A 185 -26.55 4.88 9.63
N SER A 186 -25.55 4.32 10.32
CA SER A 186 -24.36 3.71 9.72
C SER A 186 -24.69 2.52 8.81
N THR A 187 -25.66 1.68 9.21
CA THR A 187 -26.06 0.48 8.47
C THR A 187 -26.78 0.82 7.15
N LYS A 188 -27.50 1.95 7.11
CA LYS A 188 -28.14 2.43 5.88
C LYS A 188 -27.11 3.01 4.91
N ALA A 189 -26.12 3.74 5.41
CA ALA A 189 -25.04 4.27 4.60
C ALA A 189 -24.19 3.15 3.97
N GLU A 190 -23.86 2.11 4.74
CA GLU A 190 -23.13 0.93 4.25
C GLU A 190 -23.94 0.14 3.21
N ALA A 191 -25.24 -0.06 3.44
CA ALA A 191 -26.11 -0.71 2.47
C ALA A 191 -26.22 0.09 1.16
N HIS A 192 -26.32 1.42 1.25
CA HIS A 192 -26.38 2.27 0.07
C HIS A 192 -25.06 2.25 -0.73
N LEU A 193 -23.92 2.28 -0.05
CA LEU A 193 -22.60 2.17 -0.68
C LEU A 193 -22.44 0.84 -1.43
N LEU A 194 -22.80 -0.28 -0.79
CA LEU A 194 -22.76 -1.60 -1.41
C LEU A 194 -23.63 -1.68 -2.66
N GLU A 195 -24.80 -1.05 -2.65
CA GLU A 195 -25.70 -1.02 -3.81
C GLU A 195 -25.11 -0.19 -4.96
N GLN A 196 -24.52 0.96 -4.67
CA GLN A 196 -23.80 1.77 -5.67
C GLN A 196 -22.65 0.98 -6.30
N MET A 197 -21.90 0.22 -5.50
CA MET A 197 -20.81 -0.61 -6.00
C MET A 197 -21.30 -1.76 -6.88
N ARG A 198 -22.42 -2.40 -6.52
CA ARG A 198 -23.06 -3.44 -7.35
C ARG A 198 -23.52 -2.87 -8.69
N SER A 199 -24.17 -1.71 -8.67
CA SER A 199 -24.60 -1.01 -9.89
C SER A 199 -23.41 -0.71 -10.81
N LYS A 200 -22.30 -0.21 -10.24
CA LYS A 200 -21.07 0.07 -11.00
C LYS A 200 -20.44 -1.19 -11.59
N LEU A 201 -20.41 -2.28 -10.82
CA LEU A 201 -19.94 -3.58 -11.29
C LEU A 201 -20.80 -4.09 -12.45
N ASP A 202 -22.12 -4.01 -12.34
CA ASP A 202 -23.06 -4.45 -13.38
C ASP A 202 -22.96 -3.61 -14.65
N ALA A 203 -22.82 -2.29 -14.53
CA ALA A 203 -22.63 -1.40 -15.68
C ALA A 203 -21.36 -1.75 -16.46
N LEU A 204 -20.23 -1.89 -15.76
CA LEU A 204 -18.94 -2.22 -16.37
C LEU A 204 -18.92 -3.64 -16.94
N GLY A 205 -19.56 -4.58 -16.25
CA GLY A 205 -19.69 -5.96 -16.71
C GLY A 205 -20.51 -6.09 -17.98
N ARG A 206 -21.65 -5.39 -18.07
CA ARG A 206 -22.48 -5.33 -19.29
C ARG A 206 -21.74 -4.66 -20.45
N GLU A 207 -20.97 -3.62 -20.17
CA GLU A 207 -20.15 -2.97 -21.20
C GLU A 207 -19.13 -3.95 -21.82
N LEU A 208 -18.52 -4.83 -21.03
CA LEU A 208 -17.46 -5.73 -21.49
C LEU A 208 -17.96 -7.08 -22.02
N TYR A 209 -19.09 -7.58 -21.50
CA TYR A 209 -19.58 -8.93 -21.77
C TYR A 209 -21.00 -8.95 -22.34
N GLY A 210 -21.67 -7.80 -22.45
CA GLY A 210 -23.03 -7.70 -23.01
C GLY A 210 -24.01 -8.65 -22.32
N GLU A 211 -24.72 -9.43 -23.13
CA GLU A 211 -25.70 -10.41 -22.66
C GLU A 211 -25.09 -11.58 -21.87
N GLN A 212 -23.78 -11.81 -21.97
CA GLN A 212 -23.11 -12.88 -21.21
C GLN A 212 -22.80 -12.46 -19.77
N TRP A 213 -22.94 -11.17 -19.44
CA TRP A 213 -22.60 -10.65 -18.11
C TRP A 213 -23.28 -11.39 -16.94
N PRO A 214 -24.57 -11.74 -16.97
CA PRO A 214 -25.20 -12.50 -15.88
C PRO A 214 -24.51 -13.83 -15.59
N ASN A 215 -24.07 -14.55 -16.63
CA ASN A 215 -23.36 -15.82 -16.48
C ASN A 215 -21.95 -15.63 -15.91
N VAL A 216 -21.22 -14.61 -16.41
CA VAL A 216 -19.88 -14.26 -15.91
C VAL A 216 -19.94 -13.80 -14.46
N ARG A 217 -20.97 -13.03 -14.09
CA ARG A 217 -21.21 -12.59 -12.72
C ARG A 217 -21.50 -13.77 -11.80
N ALA A 218 -22.41 -14.67 -12.18
CA ALA A 218 -22.74 -15.86 -11.40
C ALA A 218 -21.51 -16.75 -11.17
N HIS A 219 -20.69 -16.96 -12.20
CA HIS A 219 -19.43 -17.68 -12.08
C HIS A 219 -18.45 -17.00 -11.10
N ASN A 220 -18.32 -15.68 -11.18
CA ASN A 220 -17.44 -14.93 -10.27
C ASN A 220 -17.94 -14.94 -8.82
N ILE A 221 -19.25 -14.91 -8.59
CA ILE A 221 -19.83 -15.06 -7.25
C ILE A 221 -19.44 -16.42 -6.66
N LYS A 222 -19.67 -17.50 -7.42
CA LYS A 222 -19.28 -18.86 -7.00
C LYS A 222 -17.78 -18.96 -6.67
N ARG A 223 -16.94 -18.35 -7.52
CA ARG A 223 -15.48 -18.39 -7.38
C ARG A 223 -14.97 -17.60 -6.17
N LEU A 224 -15.58 -16.46 -5.84
CA LEU A 224 -15.07 -15.55 -4.81
C LEU A 224 -15.74 -15.75 -3.45
N ALA A 225 -17.02 -16.08 -3.42
CA ALA A 225 -17.82 -16.21 -2.21
C ALA A 225 -18.19 -17.67 -1.85
N GLY A 226 -17.80 -18.64 -2.70
CA GLY A 226 -18.03 -20.07 -2.46
C GLY A 226 -19.30 -20.61 -3.12
N GLU A 227 -19.46 -21.94 -3.10
CA GLU A 227 -20.66 -22.59 -3.65
C GLU A 227 -21.91 -22.23 -2.83
N GLY A 228 -22.99 -21.85 -3.51
CA GLY A 228 -24.26 -21.44 -2.88
C GLY A 228 -24.38 -19.95 -2.55
N ALA A 229 -23.30 -19.16 -2.72
CA ALA A 229 -23.36 -17.71 -2.52
C ALA A 229 -24.13 -17.01 -3.64
N THR A 230 -24.95 -16.02 -3.28
CA THR A 230 -25.74 -15.20 -4.21
C THR A 230 -25.30 -13.73 -4.26
N THR A 231 -24.45 -13.32 -3.31
CA THR A 231 -23.98 -11.94 -3.19
C THR A 231 -22.48 -11.88 -2.89
N LEU A 232 -21.89 -10.72 -3.16
CA LEU A 232 -20.49 -10.43 -2.89
C LEU A 232 -20.38 -9.41 -1.75
N SER A 233 -19.34 -9.56 -0.94
CA SER A 233 -18.90 -8.56 0.03
C SER A 233 -18.24 -7.36 -0.66
N GLN A 234 -18.11 -6.24 0.06
CA GLN A 234 -17.50 -5.02 -0.48
C GLN A 234 -16.10 -5.26 -1.10
N PRO A 235 -15.16 -5.96 -0.42
CA PRO A 235 -13.82 -6.19 -0.99
C PRO A 235 -13.84 -7.07 -2.25
N GLN A 236 -14.80 -7.99 -2.36
CA GLN A 236 -14.96 -8.86 -3.52
C GLN A 236 -15.50 -8.07 -4.73
N ILE A 237 -16.44 -7.16 -4.50
CA ILE A 237 -16.97 -6.26 -5.54
C ILE A 237 -15.85 -5.35 -6.05
N ASP A 238 -15.07 -4.74 -5.15
CA ASP A 238 -13.93 -3.90 -5.52
C ASP A 238 -12.88 -4.65 -6.36
N THR A 239 -12.58 -5.89 -5.95
CA THR A 239 -11.64 -6.74 -6.68
C THR A 239 -12.11 -7.00 -8.12
N LEU A 240 -13.40 -7.28 -8.32
CA LEU A 240 -13.96 -7.49 -9.66
C LEU A 240 -13.99 -6.21 -10.49
N ILE A 241 -14.40 -5.07 -9.93
CA ILE A 241 -14.42 -3.78 -10.63
C ILE A 241 -13.01 -3.45 -11.14
N ASN A 242 -11.99 -3.62 -10.30
CA ASN A 242 -10.60 -3.35 -10.69
C ASN A 242 -10.10 -4.32 -11.77
N GLY A 243 -10.44 -5.60 -11.69
CA GLY A 243 -10.13 -6.58 -12.74
C GLY A 243 -10.77 -6.23 -14.09
N LEU A 244 -12.05 -5.87 -14.07
CA LEU A 244 -12.79 -5.48 -15.28
C LEU A 244 -12.25 -4.18 -15.90
N LYS A 245 -11.88 -3.19 -15.09
CA LYS A 245 -11.25 -1.95 -15.59
C LYS A 245 -9.93 -2.23 -16.32
N LYS A 246 -9.09 -3.10 -15.76
CA LYS A 246 -7.83 -3.52 -16.41
C LYS A 246 -8.10 -4.23 -17.74
N LEU A 247 -9.08 -5.14 -17.76
CA LEU A 247 -9.48 -5.85 -18.98
C LEU A 247 -9.98 -4.88 -20.06
N LYS A 248 -10.79 -3.88 -19.66
CA LYS A 248 -11.27 -2.82 -20.56
C LYS A 248 -10.12 -2.05 -21.19
N GLN A 249 -9.16 -1.59 -20.37
CA GLN A 249 -7.98 -0.89 -20.86
C GLN A 249 -7.13 -1.75 -21.80
N GLN A 250 -6.98 -3.04 -21.49
CA GLN A 250 -6.26 -3.98 -22.35
C GLN A 250 -6.94 -4.14 -23.72
N ARG A 251 -8.26 -4.29 -23.76
CA ARG A 251 -9.03 -4.40 -25.02
C ARG A 251 -8.98 -3.12 -25.84
N GLN A 252 -9.04 -1.95 -25.19
CA GLN A 252 -8.94 -0.66 -25.87
C GLN A 252 -7.56 -0.45 -26.51
N ARG A 253 -6.49 -0.92 -25.87
CA ARG A 253 -5.13 -0.88 -26.43
C ARG A 253 -4.91 -1.83 -27.61
N GLN A 254 -5.70 -2.90 -27.71
CA GLN A 254 -5.62 -3.87 -28.82
C GLN A 254 -6.47 -3.47 -30.03
N ALA A 255 -7.41 -2.54 -29.84
CA ALA A 255 -8.30 -2.03 -30.89
C ALA A 255 -7.83 -0.70 -31.51
N ALA A 256 -6.75 -0.11 -30.97
CA ALA A 256 -6.10 1.10 -31.45
C ALA A 256 -4.81 0.74 -32.19
#